data_AF-A0A8J3NCN6-F1
#
_entry.id   AF-A0A8J3NCN6-F1
#
_cell.length_a   1.000
_cell.length_b   1.000
_cell.length_c   1.000
_cell.angle_alpha   90.00
_cell.angle_beta   90.00
_cell.angle_gamma   90.00
#
_symmetry.space_group_name_H-M   'P 1'
#
loop_
_entity.id
_entity.type
_entity.pdbx_description
1 polymer ?
#
loop_
_entity_poly.entity_id
_entity_poly.type
_entity_poly.pdbx_seq_one_letter_code
_entity_poly.pdbx_strand_id
1 'polypeptide(L)'
;MRKTHSPRTRWRGRAAAGAAAVVTVLVGLGTVSGGAAAQPAPIGAAAQPASASTRAAHALPGGKTNFVVSVGSFFAGRTTNWERIGYYTFHPSDGTVTGTWWRWNQNSRRDIRVDTPVAASGCGATRCYTRTMKRFLSRPTETAHGKYVVNGSALTVAWPSGSKYVQEKWTVARVRKTNGSTDGSLVELVWAGVGRGYTATGGYGFGSNASLSANASAATLMQSANRVNYRYVYSGISAGKRTGGGSSLGLSVFHRCKDGRCLGATTKTAPGNGCRYYPPGDTKSSATINYYLAHFGGDRRDAYEHWFRCLGYRPKTGQSCYKLNSHVKPMLQVIDDKGRFRGWVGAETSYKTTADGNSAGPAIYDTFAIFKMGPRRVSS
;
A
#
# COMPACT_ATOMS: atom_id res chain seq x y z
N MET A 1 -29.92 16.03 -51.59
CA MET A 1 -29.82 14.63 -52.06
C MET A 1 -28.61 13.97 -51.41
N ARG A 2 -28.70 12.63 -51.21
CA ARG A 2 -27.76 11.69 -50.55
C ARG A 2 -27.72 11.69 -49.01
N LYS A 3 -28.60 10.83 -48.49
CA LYS A 3 -28.57 10.18 -47.17
C LYS A 3 -27.44 9.14 -47.15
N THR A 4 -26.74 8.99 -46.03
CA THR A 4 -25.93 7.80 -45.72
C THR A 4 -26.36 7.22 -44.38
N HIS A 5 -26.56 5.90 -44.39
CA HIS A 5 -27.18 5.09 -43.34
C HIS A 5 -26.18 4.65 -42.27
N SER A 6 -26.69 4.54 -41.04
CA SER A 6 -26.08 3.87 -39.89
C SER A 6 -26.52 2.41 -39.83
N PRO A 7 -25.66 1.43 -39.50
CA PRO A 7 -26.12 0.11 -39.11
C PRO A 7 -26.23 0.00 -37.58
N ARG A 8 -27.46 -0.26 -37.14
CA ARG A 8 -27.82 -0.77 -35.80
C ARG A 8 -27.54 -2.27 -35.78
N THR A 9 -26.72 -2.75 -34.84
CA THR A 9 -26.63 -4.18 -34.52
C THR A 9 -27.40 -4.44 -33.23
N ARG A 10 -28.54 -5.11 -33.35
CA ARG A 10 -29.32 -5.69 -32.26
C ARG A 10 -28.58 -6.90 -31.70
N TRP A 11 -28.34 -6.93 -30.40
CA TRP A 11 -28.06 -8.16 -29.66
C TRP A 11 -29.31 -8.53 -28.85
N ARG A 12 -29.97 -9.63 -29.25
CA ARG A 12 -31.01 -10.31 -28.48
C ARG A 12 -30.35 -11.36 -27.60
N GLY A 13 -30.81 -11.45 -26.36
CA GLY A 13 -30.21 -12.24 -25.31
C GLY A 13 -30.43 -13.74 -25.41
N ARG A 14 -29.85 -14.44 -24.43
CA ARG A 14 -30.32 -15.71 -23.89
C ARG A 14 -29.90 -15.76 -22.42
N ALA A 15 -30.90 -15.79 -21.55
CA ALA A 15 -30.76 -16.20 -20.16
C ALA A 15 -30.49 -17.71 -20.13
N ALA A 16 -29.51 -18.13 -19.34
CA ALA A 16 -29.36 -19.51 -18.93
C ALA A 16 -29.35 -19.53 -17.39
N ALA A 17 -30.47 -19.98 -16.84
CA ALA A 17 -30.53 -20.52 -15.50
C ALA A 17 -29.78 -21.87 -15.49
N GLY A 18 -28.98 -22.12 -14.46
CA GLY A 18 -28.18 -23.34 -14.38
C GLY A 18 -27.71 -23.62 -12.96
N ALA A 19 -28.55 -24.37 -12.25
CA ALA A 19 -28.25 -25.34 -11.21
C ALA A 19 -27.26 -24.98 -10.07
N ALA A 20 -27.84 -24.82 -8.88
CA ALA A 20 -27.15 -25.02 -7.61
C ALA A 20 -26.74 -26.49 -7.48
N ALA A 21 -25.44 -26.76 -7.35
CA ALA A 21 -24.93 -28.06 -6.95
C ALA A 21 -24.93 -28.15 -5.42
N VAL A 22 -25.81 -28.98 -4.89
CA VAL A 22 -25.81 -29.45 -3.51
C VAL A 22 -24.61 -30.38 -3.34
N VAL A 23 -23.66 -30.01 -2.49
CA VAL A 23 -22.55 -30.89 -2.09
C VAL A 23 -23.05 -31.77 -0.95
N THR A 24 -23.34 -33.03 -1.27
CA THR A 24 -23.59 -34.09 -0.28
C THR A 24 -22.25 -34.47 0.36
N VAL A 25 -22.13 -34.26 1.67
CA VAL A 25 -21.03 -34.77 2.50
C VAL A 25 -21.34 -36.23 2.81
N LEU A 26 -20.59 -37.14 2.20
CA LEU A 26 -20.56 -38.56 2.58
C LEU A 26 -19.66 -38.72 3.80
N VAL A 27 -20.28 -39.02 4.94
CA VAL A 27 -19.62 -39.50 6.16
C VAL A 27 -19.24 -40.96 5.94
N GLY A 28 -17.97 -41.23 5.67
CA GLY A 28 -17.42 -42.57 5.65
C GLY A 28 -16.99 -42.99 7.05
N LEU A 29 -17.82 -43.80 7.70
CA LEU A 29 -17.44 -44.62 8.86
C LEU A 29 -16.62 -45.81 8.34
N GLY A 30 -15.30 -45.76 8.55
CA GLY A 30 -14.36 -46.82 8.23
C GLY A 30 -14.00 -47.62 9.48
N THR A 31 -14.23 -48.91 9.40
CA THR A 31 -14.12 -49.97 10.42
C THR A 31 -12.73 -50.15 11.02
N VAL A 32 -12.71 -50.49 12.31
CA VAL A 32 -11.56 -50.95 13.08
C VAL A 32 -11.39 -52.45 12.85
N SER A 33 -10.24 -52.86 12.32
CA SER A 33 -9.70 -54.22 12.32
C SER A 33 -8.24 -54.08 12.75
N GLY A 34 -7.70 -54.84 13.69
CA GLY A 34 -7.90 -56.25 14.02
C GLY A 34 -6.50 -56.87 13.94
N GLY A 35 -6.01 -57.43 15.05
CA GLY A 35 -4.59 -57.64 15.33
C GLY A 35 -3.81 -58.53 14.36
N ALA A 36 -2.49 -58.28 14.32
CA ALA A 36 -1.48 -59.28 14.02
C ALA A 36 -0.33 -59.09 15.02
N ALA A 37 -0.14 -60.08 15.90
CA ALA A 37 0.99 -60.16 16.81
C ALA A 37 2.24 -60.49 15.98
N ALA A 38 3.16 -59.53 15.87
CA ALA A 38 4.47 -59.73 15.26
C ALA A 38 5.54 -59.87 16.36
N GLN A 39 6.43 -60.82 16.11
CA GLN A 39 7.45 -61.38 17.00
C GLN A 39 8.47 -60.34 17.53
N PRO A 40 9.06 -60.58 18.73
CA PRO A 40 10.13 -59.74 19.26
C PRO A 40 11.39 -59.86 18.40
N ALA A 41 11.75 -58.78 17.73
CA ALA A 41 13.02 -58.63 17.04
C ALA A 41 14.20 -58.55 18.05
N PRO A 42 15.40 -59.01 17.67
CA PRO A 42 16.58 -58.98 18.53
C PRO A 42 16.95 -57.54 18.92
N ILE A 43 17.36 -57.37 20.18
CA ILE A 43 17.85 -56.13 20.80
C ILE A 43 19.15 -55.74 20.10
N GLY A 44 19.02 -55.06 18.96
CA GLY A 44 20.11 -54.42 18.24
C GLY A 44 20.52 -53.12 18.95
N ALA A 45 21.82 -52.90 19.01
CA ALA A 45 22.48 -51.76 19.65
C ALA A 45 21.69 -50.46 19.57
N ALA A 46 21.41 -49.85 20.73
CA ALA A 46 20.78 -48.56 20.84
C ALA A 46 21.57 -47.52 20.04
N ALA A 47 21.06 -47.17 18.85
CA ALA A 47 21.54 -46.04 18.09
C ALA A 47 21.40 -44.80 18.99
N GLN A 48 22.53 -44.28 19.47
CA GLN A 48 22.55 -43.02 20.21
C GLN A 48 21.86 -41.97 19.33
N PRO A 49 20.80 -41.30 19.81
CA PRO A 49 20.13 -40.27 19.04
C PRO A 49 21.17 -39.20 18.70
N ALA A 50 21.49 -39.09 17.41
CA ALA A 50 22.35 -38.03 16.90
C ALA A 50 21.74 -36.70 17.38
N SER A 51 22.44 -36.03 18.28
CA SER A 51 22.03 -34.73 18.80
C SER A 51 22.01 -33.76 17.63
N ALA A 52 20.82 -33.52 17.08
CA ALA A 52 20.63 -32.55 16.01
C ALA A 52 21.11 -31.20 16.54
N SER A 53 22.23 -30.71 16.02
CA SER A 53 22.73 -29.36 16.29
C SER A 53 21.62 -28.39 15.87
N THR A 54 20.88 -27.86 16.84
CA THR A 54 19.89 -26.83 16.61
C THR A 54 20.63 -25.56 16.24
N ARG A 55 20.72 -25.28 14.94
CA ARG A 55 21.31 -24.05 14.44
C ARG A 55 20.60 -22.87 15.09
N ALA A 56 21.36 -22.00 15.75
CA ALA A 56 20.82 -20.81 16.38
C ALA A 56 20.03 -19.98 15.36
N ALA A 57 18.81 -19.58 15.74
CA ALA A 57 17.95 -18.77 14.89
C ALA A 57 18.61 -17.42 14.59
N HIS A 58 18.46 -16.94 13.36
CA HIS A 58 18.95 -15.64 12.93
C HIS A 58 18.17 -14.53 13.65
N ALA A 59 18.91 -13.55 14.19
CA ALA A 59 18.32 -12.41 14.91
C ALA A 59 17.34 -11.63 14.01
N LEU A 60 16.11 -11.41 14.46
CA LEU A 60 15.12 -10.64 13.72
C LEU A 60 15.36 -9.12 13.87
N PRO A 61 15.08 -8.31 12.82
CA PRO A 61 15.20 -6.86 12.90
C PRO A 61 14.22 -6.30 13.95
N GLY A 62 14.76 -5.95 15.12
CA GLY A 62 13.96 -5.46 16.24
C GLY A 62 12.96 -6.50 16.79
N GLY A 63 13.25 -7.79 16.60
CA GLY A 63 12.37 -8.88 17.04
C GLY A 63 11.07 -9.02 16.24
N LYS A 64 10.99 -8.41 15.03
CA LYS A 64 9.78 -8.41 14.20
C LYS A 64 9.95 -9.25 12.94
N THR A 65 8.88 -9.92 12.50
CA THR A 65 8.89 -10.74 11.28
C THR A 65 8.22 -10.08 10.09
N ASN A 66 7.20 -9.23 10.30
CA ASN A 66 6.38 -8.68 9.23
C ASN A 66 6.56 -7.16 9.10
N PHE A 67 6.89 -6.70 7.90
CA PHE A 67 7.10 -5.28 7.63
C PHE A 67 6.25 -4.80 6.47
N VAL A 68 5.74 -3.58 6.56
CA VAL A 68 5.27 -2.81 5.41
C VAL A 68 6.35 -1.81 5.03
N VAL A 69 6.64 -1.69 3.74
CA VAL A 69 7.75 -0.87 3.24
C VAL A 69 7.34 -0.07 2.00
N SER A 70 8.02 1.06 1.83
CA SER A 70 8.02 1.84 0.60
C SER A 70 9.45 2.24 0.26
N VAL A 71 9.90 1.96 -0.96
CA VAL A 71 11.29 2.19 -1.42
C VAL A 71 11.27 2.81 -2.81
N GLY A 72 12.14 3.77 -3.06
CA GLY A 72 12.14 4.50 -4.33
C GLY A 72 13.50 5.00 -4.78
N SER A 73 13.64 5.17 -6.08
CA SER A 73 14.81 5.72 -6.76
C SER A 73 14.40 6.98 -7.50
N PHE A 74 14.95 8.12 -7.08
CA PHE A 74 14.62 9.41 -7.66
C PHE A 74 15.91 10.16 -8.01
N PHE A 75 16.08 10.50 -9.28
CA PHE A 75 17.19 11.26 -9.81
C PHE A 75 16.62 12.41 -10.65
N ALA A 76 17.07 13.62 -10.36
CA ALA A 76 16.66 14.80 -11.12
C ALA A 76 17.05 14.67 -12.60
N GLY A 77 16.22 15.23 -13.48
CA GLY A 77 16.44 15.21 -14.93
C GLY A 77 16.33 13.82 -15.59
N ARG A 78 15.95 12.77 -14.86
CA ARG A 78 15.82 11.40 -15.40
C ARG A 78 14.36 10.94 -15.43
N THR A 79 14.08 9.99 -16.33
CA THR A 79 12.77 9.30 -16.43
C THR A 79 12.86 7.83 -16.04
N THR A 80 14.03 7.37 -15.57
CA THR A 80 14.27 6.01 -15.07
C THR A 80 13.90 5.84 -13.59
N ASN A 81 13.22 6.82 -13.01
CA ASN A 81 12.77 6.80 -11.62
C ASN A 81 11.74 5.68 -11.42
N TRP A 82 11.74 5.13 -10.21
CA TRP A 82 10.82 4.06 -9.85
C TRP A 82 10.50 4.11 -8.36
N GLU A 83 9.38 3.51 -7.99
CA GLU A 83 8.97 3.33 -6.61
C GLU A 83 8.29 1.98 -6.41
N ARG A 84 8.34 1.49 -5.17
CA ARG A 84 7.75 0.25 -4.73
C ARG A 84 7.07 0.47 -3.39
N ILE A 85 5.97 -0.23 -3.19
CA ILE A 85 5.37 -0.45 -1.87
C ILE A 85 5.13 -1.94 -1.72
N GLY A 86 5.27 -2.46 -0.51
CA GLY A 86 5.18 -3.90 -0.34
C GLY A 86 5.35 -4.37 1.08
N TYR A 87 5.54 -5.68 1.19
CA TYR A 87 5.74 -6.39 2.44
C TYR A 87 7.11 -7.06 2.45
N TYR A 88 7.79 -7.05 3.60
CA TYR A 88 8.89 -7.96 3.89
C TYR A 88 8.47 -8.94 4.99
N THR A 89 8.80 -10.22 4.81
CA THR A 89 8.62 -11.28 5.81
C THR A 89 9.97 -11.92 6.07
N PHE A 90 10.47 -11.79 7.30
CA PHE A 90 11.77 -12.32 7.73
C PHE A 90 11.61 -13.72 8.32
N HIS A 91 12.46 -14.65 7.89
CA HIS A 91 12.45 -16.05 8.28
C HIS A 91 13.72 -16.35 9.10
N PRO A 92 13.62 -16.41 10.44
CA PRO A 92 14.79 -16.53 11.30
C PRO A 92 15.40 -17.93 11.29
N SER A 93 14.68 -18.94 10.83
CA SER A 93 15.19 -20.32 10.72
C SER A 93 16.34 -20.45 9.70
N ASP A 94 16.36 -19.63 8.65
CA ASP A 94 17.31 -19.76 7.54
C ASP A 94 17.97 -18.43 7.09
N GLY A 95 17.68 -17.34 7.81
CA GLY A 95 18.22 -16.01 7.53
C GLY A 95 17.74 -15.43 6.21
N THR A 96 16.57 -15.86 5.71
CA THR A 96 15.97 -15.33 4.49
C THR A 96 14.92 -14.26 4.75
N VAL A 97 14.67 -13.45 3.73
CA VAL A 97 13.56 -12.51 3.73
C VAL A 97 12.81 -12.61 2.42
N THR A 98 11.50 -12.78 2.49
CA THR A 98 10.63 -12.69 1.32
C THR A 98 10.13 -11.26 1.20
N GLY A 99 10.37 -10.63 0.06
CA GLY A 99 9.78 -9.36 -0.29
C GLY A 99 8.73 -9.52 -1.37
N THR A 100 7.57 -8.90 -1.18
CA THR A 100 6.51 -8.83 -2.21
C THR A 100 6.10 -7.38 -2.40
N TRP A 101 6.03 -6.89 -3.64
CA TRP A 101 5.73 -5.48 -3.88
C TRP A 101 4.95 -5.20 -5.16
N TRP A 102 4.28 -4.06 -5.14
CA TRP A 102 3.83 -3.35 -6.32
C TRP A 102 4.92 -2.40 -6.76
N ARG A 103 5.11 -2.25 -8.07
CA ARG A 103 6.17 -1.41 -8.64
C ARG A 103 5.64 -0.52 -9.76
N TRP A 104 6.07 0.73 -9.73
CA TRP A 104 5.86 1.71 -10.79
C TRP A 104 7.19 2.28 -11.26
N ASN A 105 7.28 2.50 -12.57
CA ASN A 105 8.44 3.09 -13.23
C ASN A 105 7.94 4.26 -14.08
N GLN A 106 8.63 5.39 -14.01
CA GLN A 106 8.23 6.61 -14.70
C GLN A 106 8.23 6.45 -16.23
N ASN A 107 9.06 5.59 -16.82
CA ASN A 107 9.14 5.42 -18.29
C ASN A 107 8.43 4.18 -18.89
N SER A 108 8.18 3.13 -18.11
CA SER A 108 7.82 1.79 -18.64
C SER A 108 6.66 1.13 -17.91
N ARG A 109 6.19 1.70 -16.79
CA ARG A 109 5.08 1.17 -15.98
C ARG A 109 4.21 2.29 -15.43
N ARG A 110 3.82 3.19 -16.33
CA ARG A 110 2.89 4.30 -16.07
C ARG A 110 1.46 3.77 -16.08
N ASP A 111 1.04 3.13 -15.00
CA ASP A 111 -0.33 2.63 -14.92
C ASP A 111 -1.34 3.78 -14.97
N ILE A 112 -2.46 3.54 -15.63
CA ILE A 112 -3.61 4.44 -15.58
C ILE A 112 -4.21 4.35 -14.17
N ARG A 113 -4.62 5.50 -13.62
CA ARG A 113 -5.39 5.58 -12.37
C ARG A 113 -6.75 4.95 -12.59
N VAL A 114 -7.21 4.15 -11.65
CA VAL A 114 -8.51 3.49 -11.70
C VAL A 114 -9.31 3.78 -10.45
N ASP A 115 -10.63 3.76 -10.60
CA ASP A 115 -11.55 3.83 -9.49
C ASP A 115 -11.37 2.57 -8.61
N THR A 116 -11.29 2.78 -7.30
CA THR A 116 -11.48 1.69 -6.32
C THR A 116 -12.95 1.27 -6.32
N PRO A 117 -13.30 0.09 -5.79
CA PRO A 117 -14.70 -0.32 -5.61
C PRO A 117 -15.41 0.44 -4.47
N VAL A 118 -14.86 1.56 -3.99
CA VAL A 118 -15.33 2.30 -2.81
C VAL A 118 -15.66 3.74 -3.20
N ALA A 119 -16.95 4.09 -3.09
CA ALA A 119 -17.44 5.44 -3.36
C ALA A 119 -17.49 6.30 -2.09
N ALA A 120 -16.94 7.51 -2.16
CA ALA A 120 -17.04 8.52 -1.11
C ALA A 120 -18.42 9.19 -1.14
N SER A 121 -19.43 8.49 -0.63
CA SER A 121 -20.81 8.99 -0.56
C SER A 121 -21.14 9.53 0.82
N GLY A 122 -21.66 10.77 0.91
CA GLY A 122 -22.19 11.36 2.14
C GLY A 122 -21.14 11.80 3.18
N CYS A 123 -19.90 12.06 2.77
CA CYS A 123 -18.77 12.41 3.65
C CYS A 123 -17.87 13.51 3.08
N GLY A 124 -18.27 14.16 1.98
CA GLY A 124 -17.50 15.20 1.31
C GLY A 124 -18.36 15.95 0.30
N ALA A 125 -17.79 16.94 -0.39
CA ALA A 125 -18.54 17.80 -1.30
C ALA A 125 -18.97 17.13 -2.62
N THR A 126 -18.39 15.98 -2.97
CA THR A 126 -18.72 15.23 -4.18
C THR A 126 -18.80 13.73 -3.91
N ARG A 127 -19.64 13.03 -4.68
CA ARG A 127 -19.77 11.57 -4.68
C ARG A 127 -18.88 10.98 -5.77
N CYS A 128 -17.65 10.64 -5.41
CA CYS A 128 -16.66 10.09 -6.35
C CYS A 128 -16.10 8.77 -5.81
N TYR A 129 -15.68 7.88 -6.70
CA TYR A 129 -14.83 6.77 -6.30
C TYR A 129 -13.46 7.31 -5.93
N THR A 130 -12.90 6.80 -4.83
CA THR A 130 -11.49 7.08 -4.52
C THR A 130 -10.65 6.37 -5.57
N ARG A 131 -9.63 7.02 -6.14
CA ARG A 131 -8.78 6.40 -7.14
C ARG A 131 -7.47 5.91 -6.56
N THR A 132 -6.94 4.89 -7.23
CA THR A 132 -5.62 4.34 -6.93
C THR A 132 -4.93 3.91 -8.21
N MET A 133 -3.75 3.34 -8.06
CA MET A 133 -2.98 2.77 -9.14
C MET A 133 -3.52 1.41 -9.55
N LYS A 134 -3.70 1.17 -10.86
CA LYS A 134 -4.31 -0.06 -11.38
C LYS A 134 -3.73 -1.34 -10.79
N ARG A 135 -2.40 -1.48 -10.77
CA ARG A 135 -1.73 -2.65 -10.16
C ARG A 135 -1.99 -2.81 -8.67
N PHE A 136 -2.29 -1.74 -7.95
CA PHE A 136 -2.52 -1.82 -6.50
C PHE A 136 -3.86 -2.46 -6.14
N LEU A 137 -4.80 -2.54 -7.08
CA LEU A 137 -6.04 -3.29 -6.90
C LEU A 137 -5.82 -4.80 -6.88
N SER A 138 -4.78 -5.30 -7.55
CA SER A 138 -4.39 -6.72 -7.50
C SER A 138 -3.44 -7.02 -6.35
N ARG A 139 -3.12 -8.31 -6.16
CA ARG A 139 -1.99 -8.75 -5.31
C ARG A 139 -0.66 -8.12 -5.79
N PRO A 140 0.38 -8.08 -4.91
CA PRO A 140 1.72 -7.69 -5.33
C PRO A 140 2.16 -8.46 -6.57
N THR A 141 2.80 -7.78 -7.52
CA THR A 141 3.15 -8.36 -8.83
C THR A 141 4.59 -8.85 -8.90
N GLU A 142 5.41 -8.52 -7.91
CA GLU A 142 6.81 -8.94 -7.83
C GLU A 142 7.06 -9.59 -6.48
N THR A 143 7.82 -10.68 -6.51
CA THR A 143 8.30 -11.40 -5.32
C THR A 143 9.79 -11.63 -5.47
N ALA A 144 10.56 -11.43 -4.40
CA ALA A 144 11.96 -11.81 -4.33
C ALA A 144 12.27 -12.49 -2.99
N HIS A 145 13.22 -13.41 -3.03
CA HIS A 145 13.73 -14.10 -1.85
C HIS A 145 15.18 -13.67 -1.63
N GLY A 146 15.39 -12.86 -0.61
CA GLY A 146 16.69 -12.33 -0.22
C GLY A 146 17.28 -13.03 0.99
N LYS A 147 18.48 -12.58 1.35
CA LYS A 147 19.12 -12.89 2.64
C LYS A 147 19.19 -11.63 3.46
N TYR A 148 19.19 -11.77 4.78
CA TYR A 148 19.31 -10.62 5.67
C TYR A 148 20.32 -10.88 6.79
N VAL A 149 20.90 -9.78 7.26
CA VAL A 149 21.81 -9.78 8.42
C VAL A 149 21.43 -8.61 9.31
N VAL A 150 21.33 -8.88 10.61
CA VAL A 150 21.13 -7.87 11.65
C VAL A 150 22.39 -7.83 12.51
N ASN A 151 23.00 -6.66 12.64
CA ASN A 151 24.11 -6.41 13.57
C ASN A 151 23.77 -5.17 14.41
N GLY A 152 23.44 -5.39 15.69
CA GLY A 152 22.86 -4.35 16.54
C GLY A 152 21.58 -3.78 15.91
N SER A 153 21.56 -2.48 15.63
CA SER A 153 20.44 -1.81 14.92
C SER A 153 20.63 -1.79 13.40
N ALA A 154 21.76 -2.23 12.85
CA ALA A 154 21.97 -2.22 11.41
C ALA A 154 21.33 -3.46 10.79
N LEU A 155 20.46 -3.25 9.80
CA LEU A 155 19.86 -4.28 8.97
C LEU A 155 20.39 -4.13 7.54
N THR A 156 20.96 -5.20 6.99
CA THR A 156 21.27 -5.31 5.56
C THR A 156 20.39 -6.38 4.96
N VAL A 157 19.72 -6.05 3.86
CA VAL A 157 18.98 -7.00 3.04
C VAL A 157 19.65 -7.11 1.68
N ALA A 158 20.02 -8.34 1.30
CA ALA A 158 20.61 -8.66 0.02
C ALA A 158 19.56 -9.31 -0.88
N TRP A 159 19.21 -8.64 -1.97
CA TRP A 159 18.27 -9.13 -2.97
C TRP A 159 19.01 -9.72 -4.18
N PRO A 160 18.60 -10.88 -4.71
CA PRO A 160 19.14 -11.40 -5.95
C PRO A 160 18.88 -10.45 -7.13
N SER A 161 19.86 -10.30 -8.01
CA SER A 161 19.79 -9.49 -9.22
C SER A 161 20.71 -10.07 -10.30
N GLY A 162 20.16 -10.95 -11.15
CA GLY A 162 20.96 -11.75 -12.08
C GLY A 162 21.89 -12.70 -11.32
N SER A 163 23.17 -12.74 -11.71
CA SER A 163 24.21 -13.51 -11.00
C SER A 163 24.79 -12.80 -9.77
N LYS A 164 24.26 -11.63 -9.39
CA LYS A 164 24.80 -10.79 -8.30
C LYS A 164 23.72 -10.49 -7.25
N TYR A 165 24.14 -9.88 -6.15
CA TYR A 165 23.24 -9.34 -5.13
C TYR A 165 23.31 -7.81 -5.13
N VAL A 166 22.16 -7.19 -4.86
CA VAL A 166 22.04 -5.76 -4.57
C VAL A 166 21.61 -5.59 -3.12
N GLN A 167 22.08 -4.54 -2.46
CA GLN A 167 21.89 -4.38 -1.02
C GLN A 167 21.08 -3.15 -0.67
N GLU A 168 20.10 -3.36 0.20
CA GLU A 168 19.38 -2.34 0.95
C GLU A 168 19.91 -2.28 2.38
N LYS A 169 20.15 -1.07 2.89
CA LYS A 169 20.62 -0.86 4.25
C LYS A 169 19.61 -0.02 5.02
N TRP A 170 19.34 -0.47 6.23
CA TRP A 170 18.38 0.14 7.14
C TRP A 170 18.97 0.23 8.54
N THR A 171 18.53 1.23 9.29
CA THR A 171 18.65 1.26 10.75
C THR A 171 17.30 0.88 11.35
N VAL A 172 17.28 -0.15 12.18
CA VAL A 172 16.11 -0.58 12.96
C VAL A 172 16.01 0.29 14.20
N ALA A 173 15.06 1.22 14.19
CA ALA A 173 14.84 2.18 15.27
C ALA A 173 13.62 1.80 16.12
N ARG A 174 13.73 2.04 17.43
CA ARG A 174 12.57 1.95 18.34
C ARG A 174 11.66 3.15 18.14
N VAL A 175 10.36 2.93 18.10
CA VAL A 175 9.38 4.01 18.04
C VAL A 175 9.24 4.64 19.43
N ARG A 176 9.29 5.97 19.52
CA ARG A 176 9.11 6.70 20.79
C ARG A 176 7.64 7.05 21.01
N LYS A 177 7.16 6.84 22.24
CA LYS A 177 5.86 7.31 22.73
C LYS A 177 5.93 8.79 23.07
N THR A 178 4.76 9.40 23.31
CA THR A 178 4.68 10.82 23.65
C THR A 178 5.35 11.13 25.00
N ASN A 179 5.31 10.18 25.94
CA ASN A 179 5.96 10.30 27.25
C ASN A 179 7.48 9.97 27.25
N GLY A 180 8.13 9.88 26.08
CA GLY A 180 9.55 9.57 25.95
C GLY A 180 9.94 8.08 26.03
N SER A 181 9.06 7.21 26.56
CA SER A 181 9.30 5.77 26.59
C SER A 181 9.28 5.14 25.19
N THR A 182 9.80 3.92 25.05
CA THR A 182 9.80 3.20 23.77
C THR A 182 8.54 2.36 23.61
N ASP A 183 8.01 2.33 22.40
CA ASP A 183 6.96 1.43 22.00
C ASP A 183 7.55 0.12 21.48
N GLY A 184 7.37 -0.96 22.24
CA GLY A 184 7.84 -2.29 21.87
C GLY A 184 6.95 -3.00 20.85
N SER A 185 5.74 -2.50 20.57
CA SER A 185 4.79 -3.19 19.68
C SER A 185 5.09 -2.99 18.19
N LEU A 186 6.05 -2.14 17.83
CA LEU A 186 6.54 -1.97 16.46
C LEU A 186 7.96 -1.41 16.43
N VAL A 187 8.63 -1.57 15.30
CA VAL A 187 9.90 -0.90 15.00
C VAL A 187 9.81 -0.13 13.69
N GLU A 188 10.69 0.85 13.52
CA GLU A 188 10.83 1.63 12.29
C GLU A 188 12.08 1.20 11.54
N LEU A 189 11.98 1.06 10.22
CA LEU A 189 13.12 0.98 9.32
C LEU A 189 13.44 2.39 8.81
N VAL A 190 14.55 2.94 9.29
CA VAL A 190 15.11 4.21 8.82
C VAL A 190 16.09 3.91 7.70
N TRP A 191 15.90 4.54 6.55
CA TRP A 191 16.77 4.34 5.38
C TRP A 191 18.23 4.69 5.70
N ALA A 192 19.14 3.74 5.49
CA ALA A 192 20.58 3.90 5.70
C ALA A 192 21.39 3.78 4.40
N GLY A 193 20.71 3.88 3.25
CA GLY A 193 21.33 3.83 1.94
C GLY A 193 21.38 2.44 1.32
N VAL A 194 22.35 2.25 0.45
CA VAL A 194 22.48 1.06 -0.39
C VAL A 194 23.90 0.53 -0.40
N GLY A 195 24.06 -0.74 -0.72
CA GLY A 195 25.36 -1.27 -1.17
C GLY A 195 25.50 -1.18 -2.69
N ARG A 196 26.50 -1.88 -3.22
CA ARG A 196 26.81 -1.85 -4.66
C ARG A 196 25.65 -2.41 -5.49
N GLY A 197 25.34 -1.75 -6.60
CA GLY A 197 24.39 -2.21 -7.61
C GLY A 197 22.90 -1.91 -7.33
N TYR A 198 22.55 -1.38 -6.16
CA TYR A 198 21.18 -0.92 -5.90
C TYR A 198 21.04 0.58 -6.14
N THR A 199 19.92 1.00 -6.73
CA THR A 199 19.71 2.39 -7.19
C THR A 199 18.70 3.16 -6.34
N ALA A 200 18.14 2.54 -5.30
CA ALA A 200 17.22 3.22 -4.40
C ALA A 200 17.93 4.40 -3.70
N THR A 201 17.16 5.48 -3.52
CA THR A 201 17.63 6.74 -2.94
C THR A 201 16.94 7.07 -1.62
N GLY A 202 15.95 6.28 -1.23
CA GLY A 202 15.17 6.49 -0.01
C GLY A 202 14.23 5.31 0.25
N GLY A 203 13.80 5.22 1.50
CA GLY A 203 12.85 4.21 1.94
C GLY A 203 12.20 4.55 3.28
N TYR A 204 11.01 4.00 3.51
CA TYR A 204 10.31 4.03 4.79
C TYR A 204 9.75 2.65 5.08
N GLY A 205 9.83 2.20 6.32
CA GLY A 205 9.23 0.92 6.69
C GLY A 205 8.90 0.81 8.17
N PHE A 206 7.97 -0.08 8.50
CA PHE A 206 7.61 -0.41 9.87
C PHE A 206 7.38 -1.89 10.03
N GLY A 207 7.89 -2.45 11.13
CA GLY A 207 7.81 -3.86 11.47
C GLY A 207 6.97 -4.14 12.69
N SER A 208 6.21 -5.22 12.65
CA SER A 208 5.48 -5.82 13.76
C SER A 208 5.37 -7.34 13.58
N ASN A 209 4.76 -8.03 14.53
CA ASN A 209 4.40 -9.44 14.46
C ASN A 209 2.93 -9.65 14.09
N ALA A 210 2.17 -8.58 13.86
CA ALA A 210 0.80 -8.70 13.34
C ALA A 210 0.80 -9.31 11.93
N SER A 211 -0.20 -10.15 11.63
CA SER A 211 -0.40 -10.73 10.30
C SER A 211 -0.44 -9.66 9.22
N LEU A 212 0.10 -9.94 8.04
CA LEU A 212 0.00 -9.06 6.87
C LEU A 212 -1.44 -8.88 6.35
N SER A 213 -2.37 -9.77 6.75
CA SER A 213 -3.81 -9.60 6.50
C SER A 213 -4.52 -8.73 7.55
N ALA A 214 -3.88 -8.45 8.70
CA ALA A 214 -4.46 -7.60 9.72
C ALA A 214 -4.68 -6.18 9.18
N ASN A 215 -5.81 -5.58 9.51
CA ASN A 215 -6.19 -4.27 9.02
C ASN A 215 -7.02 -3.50 10.06
N ALA A 216 -7.15 -2.21 9.82
CA ALA A 216 -8.03 -1.30 10.53
C ALA A 216 -9.11 -0.80 9.56
N SER A 217 -10.36 -1.05 9.93
CA SER A 217 -11.51 -0.56 9.17
C SER A 217 -11.61 0.96 9.23
N ALA A 218 -12.40 1.58 8.34
CA ALA A 218 -12.67 3.01 8.43
C ALA A 218 -13.36 3.39 9.76
N ALA A 219 -14.16 2.48 10.36
CA ALA A 219 -14.71 2.70 11.69
C ALA A 219 -13.62 2.75 12.77
N THR A 220 -12.62 1.87 12.70
CA THR A 220 -11.45 1.89 13.59
C THR A 220 -10.67 3.20 13.45
N LEU A 221 -10.44 3.67 12.23
CA LEU A 221 -9.75 4.95 11.97
C LEU A 221 -10.51 6.16 12.56
N MET A 222 -11.84 6.06 12.72
CA MET A 222 -12.68 7.12 13.29
C MET A 222 -12.78 7.09 14.82
N GLN A 223 -12.16 6.12 15.49
CA GLN A 223 -12.04 6.14 16.95
C GLN A 223 -11.18 7.33 17.41
N SER A 224 -11.49 7.92 18.56
CA SER A 224 -10.78 9.08 19.12
C SER A 224 -9.26 8.88 19.16
N ALA A 225 -8.81 7.69 19.53
CA ALA A 225 -7.40 7.31 19.57
C ALA A 225 -6.69 7.43 18.20
N ASN A 226 -7.41 7.30 17.09
CA ASN A 226 -6.85 7.36 15.73
C ASN A 226 -7.12 8.71 15.05
N ARG A 227 -8.03 9.54 15.58
CA ARG A 227 -8.33 10.90 15.05
C ARG A 227 -7.29 11.95 15.44
N VAL A 228 -6.02 11.64 15.19
CA VAL A 228 -4.87 12.50 15.48
C VAL A 228 -4.28 13.11 14.20
N ASN A 229 -3.27 13.96 14.39
CA ASN A 229 -2.44 14.41 13.29
C ASN A 229 -1.24 13.47 13.07
N TYR A 230 -1.19 12.81 11.92
CA TYR A 230 -0.09 11.93 11.53
C TYR A 230 1.00 12.75 10.83
N ARG A 231 2.23 12.67 11.33
CA ARG A 231 3.40 13.26 10.66
C ARG A 231 3.59 12.59 9.30
N TYR A 232 3.50 13.37 8.23
CA TYR A 232 3.78 12.95 6.86
C TYR A 232 5.22 13.29 6.51
N VAL A 233 5.97 12.34 5.98
CA VAL A 233 7.33 12.57 5.46
C VAL A 233 7.43 11.88 4.11
N TYR A 234 7.94 12.58 3.10
CA TYR A 234 8.02 12.07 1.74
C TYR A 234 9.34 12.43 1.06
N SER A 235 9.68 11.65 0.04
CA SER A 235 10.84 11.85 -0.83
C SER A 235 10.49 11.37 -2.23
N GLY A 236 10.83 12.15 -3.26
CA GLY A 236 10.37 11.87 -4.61
C GLY A 236 10.96 12.75 -5.71
N ILE A 237 10.26 12.77 -6.84
CA ILE A 237 10.49 13.60 -8.01
C ILE A 237 9.16 14.24 -8.44
N SER A 238 9.20 15.47 -8.93
CA SER A 238 8.07 16.12 -9.60
C SER A 238 8.61 17.06 -10.68
N ALA A 239 8.09 16.95 -11.89
CA ALA A 239 8.55 17.77 -13.02
C ALA A 239 10.08 17.80 -13.20
N GLY A 240 10.70 16.62 -13.12
CA GLY A 240 12.14 16.43 -13.28
C GLY A 240 13.00 16.93 -12.12
N LYS A 241 12.40 17.46 -11.05
CA LYS A 241 13.11 17.98 -9.86
C LYS A 241 12.92 17.06 -8.67
N ARG A 242 13.98 16.87 -7.88
CA ARG A 242 13.90 16.18 -6.58
C ARG A 242 12.96 16.94 -5.67
N THR A 243 12.14 16.21 -4.93
CA THR A 243 11.23 16.76 -3.93
C THR A 243 11.34 15.95 -2.65
N GLY A 244 11.00 16.58 -1.53
CA GLY A 244 10.92 15.91 -0.24
C GLY A 244 10.60 16.94 0.83
N GLY A 245 10.08 16.46 1.95
CA GLY A 245 9.70 17.34 3.04
C GLY A 245 8.83 16.68 4.08
N GLY A 246 8.35 17.51 5.01
CA GLY A 246 7.37 17.16 6.02
C GLY A 246 6.02 17.79 5.72
N SER A 247 4.95 17.10 6.08
CA SER A 247 3.59 17.63 6.13
C SER A 247 2.82 16.90 7.25
N SER A 248 1.50 16.92 7.21
CA SER A 248 0.68 16.25 8.19
C SER A 248 -0.66 15.80 7.59
N LEU A 249 -1.18 14.65 8.06
CA LEU A 249 -2.52 14.17 7.74
C LEU A 249 -3.33 14.11 9.04
N GLY A 250 -4.23 15.08 9.22
CA GLY A 250 -5.15 15.11 10.35
C GLY A 250 -6.41 14.31 10.06
N LEU A 251 -6.65 13.22 10.79
CA LEU A 251 -7.91 12.46 10.68
C LEU A 251 -9.07 13.12 11.46
N SER A 252 -8.82 14.20 12.21
CA SER A 252 -9.85 14.94 12.94
C SER A 252 -10.89 15.57 12.01
N VAL A 253 -10.52 15.98 10.80
CA VAL A 253 -11.42 16.61 9.82
C VAL A 253 -12.14 15.61 8.91
N PHE A 254 -11.83 14.32 9.04
CA PHE A 254 -12.45 13.28 8.24
C PHE A 254 -13.76 12.80 8.85
N HIS A 255 -14.68 12.39 7.98
CA HIS A 255 -15.97 11.81 8.33
C HIS A 255 -16.15 10.48 7.62
N ARG A 256 -16.78 9.51 8.30
CA ARG A 256 -17.09 8.21 7.68
C ARG A 256 -18.16 8.38 6.61
N CYS A 257 -17.91 7.84 5.42
CA CYS A 257 -18.86 7.78 4.33
C CYS A 257 -19.96 6.75 4.59
N LYS A 258 -21.08 6.87 3.87
CA LYS A 258 -22.24 5.97 3.97
C LYS A 258 -21.87 4.50 3.74
N ASP A 259 -20.96 4.23 2.81
CA ASP A 259 -20.44 2.87 2.51
C ASP A 259 -19.65 2.26 3.68
N GLY A 260 -19.23 3.06 4.67
CA GLY A 260 -18.52 2.56 5.85
C GLY A 260 -17.05 2.17 5.62
N ARG A 261 -16.60 2.03 4.36
CA ARG A 261 -15.20 1.73 4.01
C ARG A 261 -14.40 2.93 3.51
N CYS A 262 -15.01 4.12 3.48
CA CYS A 262 -14.35 5.35 3.07
C CYS A 262 -14.49 6.43 4.14
N LEU A 263 -13.48 7.28 4.21
CA LEU A 263 -13.50 8.56 4.92
C LEU A 263 -13.37 9.70 3.90
N GLY A 264 -14.12 10.77 4.11
CA GLY A 264 -14.04 11.98 3.30
C GLY A 264 -13.79 13.21 4.16
N ALA A 265 -13.10 14.20 3.59
CA ALA A 265 -12.96 15.53 4.17
C ALA A 265 -12.93 16.59 3.06
N THR A 266 -13.22 17.83 3.44
CA THR A 266 -13.08 18.98 2.56
C THR A 266 -12.49 20.16 3.30
N THR A 267 -11.57 20.88 2.68
CA THR A 267 -11.00 22.12 3.26
C THR A 267 -10.98 23.23 2.22
N LYS A 268 -11.05 24.48 2.69
CA LYS A 268 -10.89 25.68 1.86
C LYS A 268 -9.43 26.11 1.84
N THR A 269 -8.93 26.46 0.66
CA THR A 269 -7.58 27.00 0.47
C THR A 269 -7.48 27.79 -0.83
N ALA A 270 -6.36 28.48 -1.04
CA ALA A 270 -6.06 29.11 -2.32
C ALA A 270 -6.06 28.05 -3.45
N PRO A 271 -6.71 28.31 -4.58
CA PRO A 271 -6.79 27.33 -5.66
C PRO A 271 -5.41 26.99 -6.21
N GLY A 272 -5.21 25.70 -6.52
CA GLY A 272 -4.08 25.26 -7.32
C GLY A 272 -4.23 25.70 -8.78
N ASN A 273 -3.12 25.61 -9.51
CA ASN A 273 -3.12 25.84 -10.95
C ASN A 273 -4.11 24.91 -11.66
N GLY A 274 -4.85 25.43 -12.64
CA GLY A 274 -5.77 24.67 -13.49
C GLY A 274 -7.25 24.78 -13.16
N CYS A 275 -7.65 25.48 -12.08
CA CYS A 275 -9.05 25.83 -11.85
C CYS A 275 -9.56 26.82 -12.92
N ARG A 276 -10.36 26.33 -13.89
CA ARG A 276 -11.01 27.18 -14.91
C ARG A 276 -12.43 27.61 -14.52
N TYR A 277 -13.17 26.72 -13.85
CA TYR A 277 -14.55 26.93 -13.43
C TYR A 277 -14.67 26.63 -11.93
N TYR A 278 -15.51 27.39 -11.24
CA TYR A 278 -15.69 27.28 -9.80
C TYR A 278 -17.12 26.81 -9.49
N PRO A 279 -17.29 25.70 -8.77
CA PRO A 279 -18.60 25.27 -8.30
C PRO A 279 -19.17 26.26 -7.28
N PRO A 280 -20.49 26.27 -7.03
CA PRO A 280 -21.12 27.14 -6.04
C PRO A 280 -20.40 27.11 -4.69
N GLY A 281 -20.07 28.29 -4.18
CA GLY A 281 -19.32 28.50 -2.95
C GLY A 281 -17.79 28.47 -3.08
N ASP A 282 -17.23 28.10 -4.24
CA ASP A 282 -15.78 28.26 -4.53
C ASP A 282 -15.53 29.54 -5.34
N THR A 283 -14.34 30.12 -5.20
CA THR A 283 -13.88 31.31 -5.92
C THR A 283 -12.43 31.18 -6.36
N LYS A 284 -11.95 32.13 -7.17
CA LYS A 284 -10.53 32.25 -7.57
C LYS A 284 -9.57 32.49 -6.40
N SER A 285 -10.07 32.90 -5.23
CA SER A 285 -9.26 33.09 -4.02
C SER A 285 -9.50 32.00 -2.96
N SER A 286 -10.55 31.19 -3.11
CA SER A 286 -10.94 30.17 -2.12
C SER A 286 -11.63 28.99 -2.80
N ALA A 287 -10.85 27.95 -3.08
CA ALA A 287 -11.34 26.70 -3.64
C ALA A 287 -11.40 25.59 -2.58
N THR A 288 -12.33 24.65 -2.77
CA THR A 288 -12.43 23.47 -1.90
C THR A 288 -11.49 22.39 -2.41
N ILE A 289 -10.66 21.80 -1.54
CA ILE A 289 -9.98 20.52 -1.82
C ILE A 289 -10.83 19.40 -1.25
N ASN A 290 -11.08 18.38 -2.07
CA ASN A 290 -11.66 17.12 -1.64
C ASN A 290 -10.55 16.15 -1.25
N TYR A 291 -10.73 15.45 -0.13
CA TYR A 291 -9.86 14.38 0.35
C TYR A 291 -10.67 13.11 0.54
N TYR A 292 -10.16 12.00 0.04
CA TYR A 292 -10.78 10.69 0.17
C TYR A 292 -9.76 9.66 0.61
N LEU A 293 -10.13 8.85 1.60
CA LEU A 293 -9.38 7.71 2.09
C LEU A 293 -10.28 6.48 2.02
N ALA A 294 -9.95 5.52 1.18
CA ALA A 294 -10.73 4.30 0.98
C ALA A 294 -9.95 3.06 1.43
N HIS A 295 -10.60 2.24 2.24
CA HIS A 295 -10.17 0.90 2.56
C HIS A 295 -10.86 -0.09 1.62
N PHE A 296 -10.11 -0.79 0.77
CA PHE A 296 -10.70 -1.62 -0.29
C PHE A 296 -10.17 -3.05 -0.37
N GLY A 297 -9.05 -3.35 0.29
CA GLY A 297 -8.34 -4.61 0.10
C GLY A 297 -8.73 -5.75 1.04
N GLY A 298 -9.47 -5.48 2.13
CA GLY A 298 -9.70 -6.45 3.22
C GLY A 298 -8.41 -6.90 3.93
N ASP A 299 -7.29 -6.28 3.57
CA ASP A 299 -5.93 -6.46 4.04
C ASP A 299 -5.37 -5.07 4.41
N ARG A 300 -4.05 -4.89 4.45
CA ARG A 300 -3.46 -3.58 4.81
C ARG A 300 -3.64 -2.48 3.75
N ARG A 301 -4.31 -2.72 2.61
CA ARG A 301 -4.35 -1.75 1.51
C ARG A 301 -5.43 -0.69 1.67
N ASP A 302 -4.97 0.56 1.65
CA ASP A 302 -5.78 1.76 1.55
C ASP A 302 -5.41 2.58 0.30
N ALA A 303 -6.34 3.38 -0.20
CA ALA A 303 -6.10 4.38 -1.24
C ALA A 303 -6.43 5.76 -0.68
N TYR A 304 -5.54 6.71 -0.89
CA TYR A 304 -5.81 8.11 -0.62
C TYR A 304 -5.75 8.93 -1.89
N GLU A 305 -6.70 9.84 -2.06
CA GLU A 305 -6.73 10.75 -3.19
C GLU A 305 -7.16 12.13 -2.72
N HIS A 306 -6.55 13.17 -3.31
CA HIS A 306 -7.08 14.52 -3.17
C HIS A 306 -6.97 15.30 -4.48
N TRP A 307 -7.86 16.28 -4.62
CA TRP A 307 -7.93 17.19 -5.76
C TRP A 307 -8.82 18.39 -5.44
N PHE A 308 -8.57 19.52 -6.10
CA PHE A 308 -9.41 20.71 -5.99
C PHE A 308 -10.75 20.50 -6.68
N ARG A 309 -11.87 20.78 -6.01
CA ARG A 309 -13.25 20.62 -6.50
C ARG A 309 -13.48 21.31 -7.85
N CYS A 310 -12.88 22.49 -8.04
CA CYS A 310 -12.88 23.24 -9.30
C CYS A 310 -12.40 22.41 -10.52
N LEU A 311 -11.45 21.47 -10.31
CA LEU A 311 -10.84 20.70 -11.39
C LEU A 311 -11.81 19.67 -11.95
N GLY A 312 -12.67 19.11 -11.08
CA GLY A 312 -13.73 18.19 -11.45
C GLY A 312 -14.98 18.88 -12.00
N TYR A 313 -15.20 20.15 -11.65
CA TYR A 313 -16.43 20.87 -11.99
C TYR A 313 -16.51 21.26 -13.46
N ARG A 314 -17.54 20.77 -14.16
CA ARG A 314 -17.87 21.15 -15.55
C ARG A 314 -19.35 21.54 -15.63
N PRO A 315 -19.70 22.84 -15.61
CA PRO A 315 -21.09 23.28 -15.54
C PRO A 315 -21.92 22.79 -16.74
N LYS A 316 -21.31 22.70 -17.93
CA LYS A 316 -22.00 22.25 -19.15
C LYS A 316 -22.34 20.76 -19.20
N THR A 317 -21.57 19.91 -18.50
CA THR A 317 -21.76 18.44 -18.54
C THR A 317 -22.23 17.85 -17.23
N GLY A 318 -22.34 18.66 -16.16
CA GLY A 318 -22.66 18.19 -14.81
C GLY A 318 -21.57 17.34 -14.16
N GLN A 319 -20.40 17.17 -14.80
CA GLN A 319 -19.30 16.41 -14.23
C GLN A 319 -18.79 17.12 -12.96
N SER A 320 -18.63 16.33 -11.89
CA SER A 320 -18.19 16.80 -10.58
C SER A 320 -16.96 16.08 -10.06
N CYS A 321 -16.64 14.88 -10.58
CA CYS A 321 -15.47 14.11 -10.21
C CYS A 321 -14.28 14.41 -11.11
N TYR A 322 -13.13 14.70 -10.49
CA TYR A 322 -11.89 14.89 -11.22
C TYR A 322 -11.31 13.54 -11.64
N LYS A 323 -10.98 13.40 -12.93
CA LYS A 323 -10.44 12.15 -13.51
C LYS A 323 -9.04 12.28 -14.10
N LEU A 324 -8.44 13.48 -14.07
CA LEU A 324 -7.11 13.71 -14.67
C LEU A 324 -6.01 13.54 -13.63
N ASN A 325 -5.04 14.45 -13.58
CA ASN A 325 -3.79 14.37 -12.80
C ASN A 325 -3.95 14.54 -11.27
N SER A 326 -4.92 13.86 -10.65
CA SER A 326 -5.03 13.86 -9.18
C SER A 326 -3.84 13.17 -8.51
N HIS A 327 -3.65 13.49 -7.25
CA HIS A 327 -2.61 12.92 -6.40
C HIS A 327 -3.11 11.62 -5.77
N VAL A 328 -3.03 10.50 -6.50
CA VAL A 328 -3.38 9.19 -5.97
C VAL A 328 -2.23 8.62 -5.14
N LYS A 329 -2.58 7.98 -4.03
CA LYS A 329 -1.64 7.44 -3.06
C LYS A 329 -2.05 6.04 -2.62
N PRO A 330 -1.54 4.98 -3.25
CA PRO A 330 -1.65 3.63 -2.70
C PRO A 330 -0.85 3.52 -1.39
N MET A 331 -1.47 2.93 -0.36
CA MET A 331 -0.92 2.89 0.99
C MET A 331 -1.09 1.52 1.64
N LEU A 332 -0.13 1.16 2.47
CA LEU A 332 -0.18 0.02 3.37
C LEU A 332 -0.27 0.51 4.82
N GLN A 333 -1.28 0.01 5.53
CA GLN A 333 -1.47 0.28 6.95
C GLN A 333 -0.32 -0.30 7.78
N VAL A 334 0.13 0.49 8.75
CA VAL A 334 1.04 0.06 9.80
C VAL A 334 0.20 -0.44 10.96
N ILE A 335 0.18 -1.75 11.19
CA ILE A 335 -0.51 -2.41 12.30
C ILE A 335 0.53 -2.94 13.28
N ASP A 336 0.42 -2.60 14.56
CA ASP A 336 1.36 -3.04 15.59
C ASP A 336 1.06 -4.47 16.09
N ASP A 337 1.93 -5.02 16.94
CA ASP A 337 1.79 -6.38 17.50
C ASP A 337 0.44 -6.62 18.21
N LYS A 338 -0.23 -5.56 18.66
CA LYS A 338 -1.53 -5.62 19.36
C LYS A 338 -2.70 -5.45 18.40
N GLY A 339 -2.47 -5.48 17.09
CA GLY A 339 -3.51 -5.28 16.08
C GLY A 339 -3.96 -3.82 15.94
N ARG A 340 -3.26 -2.85 16.54
CA ARG A 340 -3.69 -1.45 16.52
C ARG A 340 -3.13 -0.71 15.31
N PHE A 341 -3.97 0.15 14.75
CA PHE A 341 -3.57 1.05 13.67
C PHE A 341 -2.56 2.12 14.14
N ARG A 342 -1.46 2.28 13.40
CA ARG A 342 -0.38 3.22 13.73
C ARG A 342 -0.10 4.25 12.66
N GLY A 343 -0.61 4.10 11.44
CA GLY A 343 -0.31 5.00 10.33
C GLY A 343 -0.19 4.26 9.01
N TRP A 344 0.53 4.85 8.06
CA TRP A 344 0.72 4.28 6.72
C TRP A 344 2.17 4.41 6.25
N VAL A 345 2.55 3.52 5.34
CA VAL A 345 3.59 3.76 4.34
C VAL A 345 2.94 3.71 2.98
N GLY A 346 3.45 4.44 2.01
CA GLY A 346 2.81 4.48 0.71
C GLY A 346 3.68 5.12 -0.36
N ALA A 347 3.09 5.16 -1.55
CA ALA A 347 3.66 5.81 -2.70
C ALA A 347 2.65 6.80 -3.28
N GLU A 348 3.12 7.79 -3.99
CA GLU A 348 2.34 8.81 -4.67
C GLU A 348 2.72 8.84 -6.13
N THR A 349 1.71 8.77 -6.99
CA THR A 349 1.90 9.03 -8.42
C THR A 349 0.90 10.06 -8.91
N SER A 350 1.40 11.06 -9.63
CA SER A 350 0.55 11.89 -10.47
C SER A 350 1.14 11.98 -11.87
N TYR A 351 0.53 11.25 -12.80
CA TYR A 351 0.91 11.31 -14.20
C TYR A 351 0.30 12.53 -14.87
N LYS A 352 1.07 13.13 -15.77
CA LYS A 352 0.51 13.97 -16.82
C LYS A 352 -0.48 13.13 -17.63
N THR A 353 -1.67 13.66 -17.89
CA THR A 353 -2.75 12.94 -18.58
C THR A 353 -3.35 13.72 -19.73
N THR A 354 -3.84 12.99 -20.72
CA THR A 354 -4.81 13.48 -21.71
C THR A 354 -6.21 13.62 -21.09
N ALA A 355 -7.12 14.28 -21.79
CA ALA A 355 -8.47 14.58 -21.31
C ALA A 355 -9.33 13.32 -21.01
N ASP A 356 -8.97 12.18 -21.57
CA ASP A 356 -9.57 10.85 -21.35
C ASP A 356 -8.98 10.11 -20.13
N GLY A 357 -8.02 10.72 -19.41
CA GLY A 357 -7.43 10.15 -18.20
C GLY A 357 -6.25 9.20 -18.45
N ASN A 358 -5.83 9.03 -19.70
CA ASN A 358 -4.65 8.23 -20.04
C ASN A 358 -3.34 8.94 -19.67
N SER A 359 -2.38 8.21 -19.12
CA SER A 359 -1.04 8.73 -18.78
C SER A 359 -0.31 9.13 -20.07
N ALA A 360 -0.27 10.41 -20.38
CA ALA A 360 0.17 10.94 -21.67
C ALA A 360 1.13 12.14 -21.50
N GLY A 361 1.91 12.43 -22.53
CA GLY A 361 2.95 13.46 -22.51
C GLY A 361 4.27 13.00 -21.87
N PRO A 362 5.29 13.88 -21.84
CA PRO A 362 6.63 13.51 -21.43
C PRO A 362 6.68 13.09 -19.96
N ALA A 363 7.19 11.88 -19.71
CA ALA A 363 7.24 11.28 -18.39
C ALA A 363 8.00 12.13 -17.35
N ILE A 364 8.93 12.98 -17.80
CA ILE A 364 9.67 13.91 -16.93
C ILE A 364 8.74 14.81 -16.09
N TYR A 365 7.52 15.08 -16.57
CA TYR A 365 6.54 15.91 -15.87
C TYR A 365 5.71 15.16 -14.82
N ASP A 366 5.88 13.85 -14.70
CA ASP A 366 5.17 13.05 -13.70
C ASP A 366 5.70 13.33 -12.29
N THR A 367 4.84 13.12 -11.30
CA THR A 367 5.21 13.09 -9.88
C THR A 367 5.26 11.65 -9.40
N PHE A 368 6.35 11.26 -8.75
CA PHE A 368 6.54 9.99 -8.05
C PHE A 368 7.11 10.30 -6.67
N ALA A 369 6.61 9.68 -5.62
CA ALA A 369 7.18 9.82 -4.29
C ALA A 369 6.86 8.62 -3.41
N ILE A 370 7.77 8.28 -2.53
CA ILE A 370 7.48 7.41 -1.39
C ILE A 370 7.21 8.25 -0.14
N PHE A 371 6.42 7.72 0.78
CA PHE A 371 6.13 8.41 2.03
C PHE A 371 5.84 7.47 3.20
N LYS A 372 5.87 8.06 4.39
CA LYS A 372 5.23 7.55 5.61
C LYS A 372 4.30 8.58 6.22
N MET A 373 3.25 8.09 6.88
CA MET A 373 2.33 8.84 7.73
C MET A 373 2.32 8.17 9.10
N GLY A 374 3.03 8.75 10.07
CA GLY A 374 3.21 8.14 11.39
C GLY A 374 4.61 7.55 11.63
N PRO A 375 4.75 6.62 12.60
CA PRO A 375 3.67 6.04 13.37
C PRO A 375 3.13 7.05 14.39
N ARG A 376 1.84 6.96 14.73
CA ARG A 376 1.26 7.74 15.82
C ARG A 376 2.05 7.48 17.11
N ARG A 377 2.53 8.55 17.73
CA ARG A 377 3.05 8.51 19.09
C ARG A 377 1.86 8.25 20.02
N VAL A 378 1.90 7.14 20.75
CA VAL A 378 0.85 6.82 21.73
C VAL A 378 1.14 7.57 23.03
N SER A 379 0.09 8.09 23.67
CA SER A 379 0.14 8.43 25.10
C SER A 379 0.23 7.13 25.90
N SER A 380 0.92 7.17 27.04
CA SER A 380 0.99 6.03 27.97
C SER A 380 -0.37 5.62 28.47
#